data_AF-A0AA89C7X0-F1
#
_entry.id   AF-A0AA89C7X0-F1
#
_cell.length_a   1.000
_cell.length_b   1.000
_cell.length_c   1.000
_cell.angle_alpha   90.00
_cell.angle_beta   90.00
_cell.angle_gamma   90.00
#
_symmetry.space_group_name_H-M   'P 1'
#
loop_
_entity.id
_entity.type
_entity.pdbx_description
1 polymer ?
#
loop_
_entity_poly.entity_id
_entity_poly.type
_entity_poly.pdbx_seq_one_letter_code
_entity_poly.pdbx_strand_id
1 'polypeptide(L)'
;MDLSMRLNFLFGSEVYVRMRRQLVLVREHLITHRHRVYGLGTICSGSLGEGVAYPTSDDDVMAHSKKYRVVKTYRDATQSYDLLLVPSEFSPGYCLLLDVKGSNPYHLIHVIDEMPFLSSSLSKELFVGDRNVIHGPCISAIIGSGEYDLAFCIRCNTWPDVAYKWLTRNRSFNWPSWDIIRNIVQSGCHVVPIGDPHSPNCHHEWRISFSVAERTLMHSFNHAQFLIYNLLRLTLKRIIEREVPDVLCSYFMKTTLFYTAENTPVELWRVDNLETCFKFLSVGVV
;
A
#
# COMPACT_ATOMS: atom_id res chain seq x y z
N MET A 1 10.48 -10.52 33.13
CA MET A 1 9.34 -10.51 32.19
C MET A 1 9.90 -10.81 30.82
N ASP A 2 9.53 -11.96 30.27
CA ASP A 2 9.96 -12.46 28.97
C ASP A 2 9.62 -11.48 27.83
N LEU A 3 10.45 -11.41 26.79
CA LEU A 3 10.28 -10.53 25.63
C LEU A 3 8.91 -10.76 24.98
N SER A 4 8.50 -12.02 24.85
CA SER A 4 7.20 -12.38 24.29
C SER A 4 6.04 -11.72 25.03
N MET A 5 6.03 -11.73 26.37
CA MET A 5 4.99 -11.12 27.18
C MET A 5 4.94 -9.60 26.98
N ARG A 6 6.11 -8.94 26.91
CA ARG A 6 6.19 -7.49 26.69
C ARG A 6 5.65 -7.11 25.31
N LEU A 7 6.03 -7.83 24.27
CA LEU A 7 5.55 -7.53 22.91
C LEU A 7 4.06 -7.83 22.77
N ASN A 8 3.54 -8.90 23.39
CA ASN A 8 2.11 -9.18 23.43
C ASN A 8 1.33 -8.11 24.20
N PHE A 9 1.88 -7.57 25.30
CA PHE A 9 1.27 -6.46 26.01
C PHE A 9 1.21 -5.18 25.16
N LEU A 10 2.29 -4.90 24.42
CA LEU A 10 2.39 -3.70 23.58
C LEU A 10 1.55 -3.78 22.30
N PHE A 11 1.55 -4.94 21.63
CA PHE A 11 0.97 -5.09 20.29
C PHE A 11 -0.27 -5.98 20.26
N GLY A 12 -0.63 -6.62 21.37
CA GLY A 12 -1.76 -7.55 21.49
C GLY A 12 -1.39 -9.01 21.23
N SER A 13 -2.20 -9.91 21.79
CA SER A 13 -2.12 -11.34 21.51
C SER A 13 -2.55 -11.67 20.09
N GLU A 14 -2.19 -12.86 19.61
CA GLU A 14 -2.56 -13.33 18.27
C GLU A 14 -4.07 -13.22 18.00
N VAL A 15 -4.89 -13.57 18.99
CA VAL A 15 -6.36 -13.49 18.92
C VAL A 15 -6.82 -12.05 18.72
N TYR A 16 -6.28 -11.11 19.51
CA TYR A 16 -6.64 -9.69 19.39
C TYR A 16 -6.18 -9.10 18.07
N VAL A 17 -4.98 -9.45 17.58
CA VAL A 17 -4.47 -9.00 16.28
C VAL A 17 -5.39 -9.49 15.16
N ARG A 18 -5.79 -10.77 15.19
CA ARG A 18 -6.72 -11.35 14.21
C ARG A 18 -8.08 -10.64 14.24
N MET A 19 -8.63 -10.38 15.42
CA MET A 19 -9.88 -9.63 15.58
C MET A 19 -9.77 -8.22 14.99
N ARG A 20 -8.70 -7.48 15.28
CA ARG A 20 -8.50 -6.13 14.71
C ARG A 20 -8.42 -6.14 13.19
N ARG A 21 -7.69 -7.08 12.60
CA ARG A 21 -7.62 -7.25 11.14
C ARG A 21 -9.00 -7.49 10.51
N GLN A 22 -9.84 -8.32 11.15
CA GLN A 22 -11.21 -8.57 10.66
C GLN A 22 -12.11 -7.33 10.82
N LEU A 23 -12.03 -6.64 11.97
CA LEU A 23 -12.80 -5.42 12.21
C LEU A 23 -12.47 -4.32 11.19
N VAL A 24 -11.21 -4.21 10.76
CA VAL A 24 -10.80 -3.29 9.70
C VAL A 24 -11.52 -3.61 8.38
N LEU A 25 -11.55 -4.87 7.96
CA LEU A 25 -12.22 -5.27 6.71
C LEU A 25 -13.74 -5.03 6.78
N VAL A 26 -14.35 -5.26 7.94
CA VAL A 26 -15.77 -4.93 8.18
C VAL A 26 -16.00 -3.43 8.12
N ARG A 27 -15.16 -2.62 8.78
CA ARG A 27 -15.20 -1.15 8.74
C ARG A 27 -15.09 -0.65 7.31
N GLU A 28 -14.12 -1.16 6.55
CA GLU A 28 -13.89 -0.85 5.14
C GLU A 28 -15.15 -1.10 4.30
N HIS A 29 -15.76 -2.28 4.48
CA HIS A 29 -16.98 -2.65 3.77
C HIS A 29 -18.13 -1.71 4.12
N LEU A 30 -18.38 -1.44 5.41
CA LEU A 30 -19.47 -0.56 5.87
C LEU A 30 -19.30 0.88 5.37
N ILE A 31 -18.08 1.43 5.43
CA ILE A 31 -17.78 2.77 4.91
C ILE A 31 -17.99 2.79 3.40
N THR A 32 -17.44 1.82 2.66
CA THR A 32 -17.61 1.74 1.20
C THR A 32 -19.08 1.66 0.78
N HIS A 33 -19.93 1.00 1.57
CA HIS A 33 -21.38 0.95 1.35
C HIS A 33 -22.05 2.30 1.63
N ARG A 34 -21.72 2.94 2.75
CA ARG A 34 -22.25 4.27 3.11
C ARG A 34 -21.87 5.34 2.09
N HIS A 35 -20.65 5.28 1.57
CA HIS A 35 -20.13 6.24 0.58
C HIS A 35 -20.49 5.89 -0.87
N ARG A 36 -21.41 4.95 -1.12
CA ARG A 36 -21.86 4.59 -2.47
C ARG A 36 -22.37 5.79 -3.27
N VAL A 37 -23.00 6.76 -2.61
CA VAL A 37 -23.51 8.00 -3.22
C VAL A 37 -22.39 8.85 -3.81
N TYR A 38 -21.18 8.81 -3.23
CA TYR A 38 -20.04 9.63 -3.66
C TYR A 38 -19.17 8.95 -4.73
N GLY A 39 -19.52 7.73 -5.18
CA GLY A 39 -18.76 7.03 -6.21
C GLY A 39 -17.34 6.61 -5.77
N LEU A 40 -17.07 6.57 -4.46
CA LEU A 40 -15.79 6.16 -3.88
C LEU A 40 -15.95 4.87 -3.07
N GLY A 41 -14.90 4.08 -3.02
CA GLY A 41 -14.70 3.04 -2.01
C GLY A 41 -13.47 3.31 -1.17
N THR A 42 -13.37 2.61 -0.05
CA THR A 42 -12.36 2.83 0.97
C THR A 42 -11.49 1.59 1.07
N ILE A 43 -10.19 1.78 1.28
CA ILE A 43 -9.23 0.73 1.62
C ILE A 43 -8.41 1.21 2.81
N CYS A 44 -8.48 0.49 3.93
CA CYS A 44 -7.68 0.83 5.11
C CYS A 44 -6.28 0.21 5.01
N SER A 45 -5.23 1.02 5.03
CA SER A 45 -3.85 0.55 4.96
C SER A 45 -3.10 0.88 6.26
N GLY A 46 -1.77 0.73 6.23
CA GLY A 46 -0.90 1.19 7.31
C GLY A 46 -1.08 0.43 8.63
N SER A 47 -0.72 1.08 9.73
CA SER A 47 -0.64 0.43 11.05
C SER A 47 -1.96 -0.21 11.47
N LEU A 48 -3.03 0.57 11.39
CA LEU A 48 -4.38 0.12 11.75
C LEU A 48 -4.86 -0.95 10.76
N GLY A 49 -4.63 -0.75 9.46
CA GLY A 49 -4.91 -1.73 8.41
C GLY A 49 -4.24 -3.09 8.61
N GLU A 50 -3.06 -3.11 9.23
CA GLU A 50 -2.24 -4.30 9.50
C GLU A 50 -2.58 -4.97 10.84
N GLY A 51 -3.48 -4.37 11.62
CA GLY A 51 -3.93 -4.87 12.92
C GLY A 51 -3.09 -4.37 14.10
N VAL A 52 -2.39 -3.25 13.95
CA VAL A 52 -1.60 -2.61 15.02
C VAL A 52 -2.32 -1.35 15.50
N ALA A 53 -2.52 -1.23 16.81
CA ALA A 53 -3.17 -0.06 17.40
C ALA A 53 -2.17 0.69 18.30
N TYR A 54 -1.55 1.74 17.76
CA TYR A 54 -0.82 2.71 18.60
C TYR A 54 -1.76 3.86 18.97
N PRO A 55 -1.64 4.42 20.19
CA PRO A 55 -2.44 5.60 20.58
C PRO A 55 -2.24 6.82 19.68
N THR A 56 -1.13 6.88 18.95
CA THR A 56 -0.77 7.97 18.03
C THR A 56 -0.76 7.52 16.56
N SER A 57 -1.45 6.42 16.24
CA SER A 57 -1.59 5.98 14.85
C SER A 57 -2.59 6.89 14.11
N ASP A 58 -2.10 7.43 13.01
CA ASP A 58 -2.87 7.94 11.89
C ASP A 58 -3.73 6.84 11.22
N ASP A 59 -4.86 7.25 10.66
CA ASP A 59 -5.70 6.40 9.81
C ASP A 59 -5.23 6.56 8.35
N ASP A 60 -4.34 5.66 7.90
CA ASP A 60 -3.94 5.53 6.49
C ASP A 60 -5.08 4.95 5.65
N VAL A 61 -5.64 5.76 4.74
CA VAL A 61 -6.81 5.36 3.96
C VAL A 61 -6.63 5.66 2.49
N MET A 62 -6.79 4.65 1.64
CA MET A 62 -6.91 4.87 0.20
C MET A 62 -8.39 5.02 -0.18
N ALA A 63 -8.71 6.12 -0.86
CA ALA A 63 -10.02 6.36 -1.44
C ALA A 63 -9.96 5.99 -2.93
N HIS A 64 -10.52 4.83 -3.28
CA HIS A 64 -10.49 4.36 -4.65
C HIS A 64 -11.73 4.81 -5.43
N SER A 65 -11.54 5.28 -6.66
CA SER A 65 -12.67 5.57 -7.54
C SER A 65 -13.46 4.30 -7.89
N LYS A 66 -14.79 4.38 -7.90
CA LYS A 66 -15.68 3.38 -8.52
C LYS A 66 -16.02 3.73 -9.96
N LYS A 67 -15.69 4.95 -10.39
CA LYS A 67 -15.96 5.47 -11.73
C LYS A 67 -14.83 5.13 -12.69
N TYR A 68 -13.59 5.48 -12.31
CA TYR A 68 -12.41 5.21 -13.13
C TYR A 68 -11.88 3.81 -12.87
N ARG A 69 -11.36 3.18 -13.93
CA ARG A 69 -10.69 1.89 -13.85
C ARG A 69 -9.49 1.89 -14.80
N VAL A 70 -8.37 1.39 -14.33
CA VAL A 70 -7.20 1.18 -15.16
C VAL A 70 -7.23 -0.23 -15.77
N VAL A 71 -6.98 -0.29 -17.07
CA VAL A 71 -6.97 -1.51 -17.88
C VAL A 71 -5.64 -1.68 -18.59
N LYS A 72 -5.29 -2.92 -18.95
CA LYS A 72 -4.00 -3.25 -19.57
C LYS A 72 -4.01 -3.16 -21.09
N THR A 73 -5.15 -3.46 -21.73
CA THR A 73 -5.25 -3.46 -23.19
C THR A 73 -6.49 -2.71 -23.68
N TYR A 74 -6.47 -2.25 -24.93
CA TYR A 74 -7.64 -1.65 -25.60
C TYR A 74 -8.86 -2.57 -25.61
N ARG A 75 -8.64 -3.90 -25.62
CA ARG A 75 -9.73 -4.89 -25.59
C ARG A 75 -10.44 -4.93 -24.23
N ASP A 76 -9.73 -4.61 -23.17
CA ASP A 76 -10.27 -4.59 -21.81
C ASP A 76 -11.05 -3.29 -21.52
N ALA A 77 -10.85 -2.24 -22.33
CA ALA A 77 -11.51 -0.93 -22.24
C ALA A 77 -12.98 -1.00 -22.69
N THR A 78 -13.82 -1.48 -21.80
CA THR A 78 -15.26 -1.75 -22.01
C THR A 78 -16.17 -0.68 -21.42
N GLN A 79 -15.67 0.17 -20.53
CA GLN A 79 -16.41 1.23 -19.85
C GLN A 79 -15.97 2.62 -20.32
N SER A 80 -16.86 3.62 -20.17
CA SER A 80 -16.59 5.00 -20.61
C SER A 80 -15.37 5.63 -19.93
N TYR A 81 -15.11 5.30 -18.68
CA TYR A 81 -14.05 5.89 -17.87
C TYR A 81 -12.86 4.93 -17.65
N ASP A 82 -12.71 3.96 -18.56
CA ASP A 82 -11.53 3.10 -18.57
C ASP A 82 -10.31 3.88 -19.09
N LEU A 83 -9.19 3.71 -18.40
CA LEU A 83 -7.91 4.32 -18.72
C LEU A 83 -6.90 3.22 -19.02
N LEU A 84 -6.21 3.32 -20.15
CA LEU A 84 -5.17 2.36 -20.50
C LEU A 84 -3.87 2.70 -19.77
N LEU A 85 -3.28 1.72 -19.08
CA LEU A 85 -1.99 1.86 -18.44
C LEU A 85 -0.88 1.88 -19.50
N VAL A 86 -0.11 2.97 -19.52
CA VAL A 86 1.10 3.11 -20.33
C VAL A 86 2.29 3.22 -19.38
N PRO A 87 3.19 2.21 -19.29
CA PRO A 87 4.34 2.28 -18.40
C PRO A 87 5.23 3.49 -18.72
N SER A 88 5.76 4.16 -17.69
CA SER A 88 6.75 5.23 -17.89
C SER A 88 8.05 4.64 -18.43
N GLU A 89 8.63 5.28 -19.45
CA GLU A 89 9.94 4.92 -19.98
C GLU A 89 11.08 5.41 -19.09
N PHE A 90 10.81 6.41 -18.24
CA PHE A 90 11.81 7.03 -17.37
C PHE A 90 12.02 6.25 -16.07
N SER A 91 10.92 5.79 -15.47
CA SER A 91 10.94 5.32 -14.09
C SER A 91 10.05 4.09 -13.87
N PRO A 92 10.65 2.91 -13.58
CA PRO A 92 9.89 1.72 -13.21
C PRO A 92 8.95 1.98 -12.02
N GLY A 93 7.71 1.53 -12.15
CA GLY A 93 6.69 1.74 -11.12
C GLY A 93 5.86 3.01 -11.31
N TYR A 94 6.18 3.85 -12.30
CA TYR A 94 5.32 4.95 -12.75
C TYR A 94 4.68 4.62 -14.10
N CYS A 95 3.56 5.28 -14.39
CA CYS A 95 2.78 5.09 -15.61
C CYS A 95 1.99 6.35 -15.97
N LEU A 96 1.67 6.49 -17.26
CA LEU A 96 0.65 7.40 -17.75
C LEU A 96 -0.67 6.65 -17.93
N LEU A 97 -1.78 7.37 -17.85
CA LEU A 97 -3.13 6.82 -17.98
C LEU A 97 -3.82 7.42 -19.21
N LEU A 98 -3.87 6.65 -20.29
CA LEU A 98 -4.43 7.10 -21.57
C LEU A 98 -5.96 7.02 -21.56
N ASP A 99 -6.64 8.11 -21.92
CA ASP A 99 -8.08 8.14 -22.15
C ASP A 99 -8.41 7.58 -23.54
N VAL A 100 -8.76 6.29 -23.58
CA VAL A 100 -9.06 5.57 -24.83
C VAL A 100 -10.43 5.96 -25.40
N LYS A 101 -11.38 6.38 -24.56
CA LYS A 101 -12.78 6.59 -24.97
C LYS A 101 -13.14 8.06 -25.15
N GLY A 102 -12.27 8.98 -24.74
CA GLY A 102 -12.51 10.42 -24.80
C GLY A 102 -13.71 10.88 -23.96
N SER A 103 -14.14 10.05 -22.99
CA SER A 103 -15.33 10.33 -22.17
C SER A 103 -14.97 10.94 -20.82
N ASN A 104 -13.67 11.08 -20.51
CA ASN A 104 -13.23 11.69 -19.27
C ASN A 104 -13.38 13.22 -19.32
N PRO A 105 -13.55 13.90 -18.17
CA PRO A 105 -13.70 15.36 -18.17
C PRO A 105 -12.48 16.05 -18.79
N TYR A 106 -12.70 16.86 -19.83
CA TYR A 106 -11.62 17.51 -20.60
C TYR A 106 -10.66 18.34 -19.74
N HIS A 107 -11.14 18.94 -18.65
CA HIS A 107 -10.30 19.71 -17.73
C HIS A 107 -9.30 18.86 -16.93
N LEU A 108 -9.40 17.53 -16.96
CA LEU A 108 -8.43 16.61 -16.33
C LEU A 108 -7.49 15.96 -17.36
N ILE A 109 -7.75 16.16 -18.65
CA ILE A 109 -7.04 15.50 -19.74
C ILE A 109 -6.05 16.47 -20.38
N HIS A 110 -4.79 16.04 -20.49
CA HIS A 110 -3.73 16.75 -21.19
C HIS A 110 -3.24 15.91 -22.36
N VAL A 111 -2.97 16.56 -23.50
CA VAL A 111 -2.44 15.89 -24.68
C VAL A 111 -0.91 15.90 -24.62
N ILE A 112 -0.30 14.70 -24.68
CA ILE A 112 1.15 14.50 -24.78
C ILE A 112 1.37 13.66 -26.03
N ASP A 113 2.20 14.12 -26.96
CA ASP A 113 2.49 13.44 -28.23
C ASP A 113 1.23 12.97 -28.96
N GLU A 114 0.27 13.90 -29.13
CA GLU A 114 -1.04 13.69 -29.78
C GLU A 114 -2.00 12.73 -29.04
N MET A 115 -1.61 12.22 -27.87
CA MET A 115 -2.40 11.26 -27.10
C MET A 115 -2.99 11.88 -25.82
N PRO A 116 -4.28 11.64 -25.51
CA PRO A 116 -4.94 12.22 -24.34
C PRO A 116 -4.67 11.44 -23.05
N PHE A 117 -3.96 12.04 -22.09
CA PHE A 117 -3.65 11.43 -20.80
C PHE A 117 -4.35 12.11 -19.64
N LEU A 118 -4.76 11.32 -18.64
CA LEU A 118 -5.30 11.83 -17.38
C LEU A 118 -4.18 12.40 -16.51
N SER A 119 -4.26 13.70 -16.24
CA SER A 119 -3.31 14.43 -15.39
C SER A 119 -3.43 13.99 -13.94
N SER A 120 -2.30 13.61 -13.32
CA SER A 120 -2.26 13.24 -11.91
C SER A 120 -2.36 14.45 -11.00
N SER A 121 -1.71 15.58 -11.35
CA SER A 121 -1.78 16.81 -10.55
C SER A 121 -3.19 17.37 -10.48
N LEU A 122 -3.88 17.46 -11.62
CA LEU A 122 -5.26 17.96 -11.67
C LEU A 122 -6.24 17.01 -10.99
N SER A 123 -6.04 15.70 -11.18
CA SER A 123 -6.85 14.69 -10.47
C SER A 123 -6.67 14.80 -8.96
N LYS A 124 -5.47 15.13 -8.48
CA LYS A 124 -5.18 15.31 -7.05
C LYS A 124 -5.85 16.56 -6.49
N GLU A 125 -5.80 17.67 -7.21
CA GLU A 125 -6.41 18.95 -6.81
C GLU A 125 -7.91 18.83 -6.55
N LEU A 126 -8.63 17.96 -7.27
CA LEU A 126 -10.05 17.68 -7.02
C LEU A 126 -10.36 17.19 -5.60
N PHE A 127 -9.37 16.65 -4.89
CA PHE A 127 -9.53 16.08 -3.55
C PHE A 127 -8.88 16.95 -2.46
N VAL A 128 -8.23 18.05 -2.83
CA VAL A 128 -7.60 18.98 -1.89
C VAL A 128 -8.61 20.08 -1.54
N GLY A 129 -9.01 20.16 -0.26
CA GLY A 129 -9.77 21.28 0.28
C GLY A 129 -8.89 22.29 1.02
N ASP A 130 -9.44 23.46 1.35
CA ASP A 130 -8.72 24.63 1.90
C ASP A 130 -7.92 24.38 3.20
N ARG A 131 -8.18 23.29 3.93
CA ARG A 131 -7.53 22.95 5.21
C ARG A 131 -6.63 21.73 5.16
N ASN A 132 -6.38 21.18 3.98
CA ASN A 132 -5.63 19.95 3.83
C ASN A 132 -4.14 20.23 3.62
N VAL A 133 -3.27 19.37 4.17
CA VAL A 133 -1.83 19.40 3.89
C VAL A 133 -1.49 18.27 2.92
N ILE A 134 -0.74 18.57 1.86
CA ILE A 134 -0.35 17.60 0.85
C ILE A 134 1.00 16.96 1.23
N HIS A 135 1.03 15.63 1.34
CA HIS A 135 2.25 14.86 1.60
C HIS A 135 2.38 13.70 0.61
N GLY A 136 3.26 13.83 -0.38
CA GLY A 136 3.41 12.81 -1.43
C GLY A 136 2.08 12.57 -2.15
N PRO A 137 1.59 11.33 -2.33
CA PRO A 137 0.27 11.06 -2.90
C PRO A 137 -0.90 11.32 -1.93
N CYS A 138 -0.61 11.57 -0.66
CA CYS A 138 -1.60 11.68 0.40
C CYS A 138 -2.01 13.12 0.66
N ILE A 139 -3.20 13.25 1.22
CA ILE A 139 -3.82 14.47 1.70
C ILE A 139 -4.14 14.23 3.17
N SER A 140 -3.44 14.92 4.06
CA SER A 140 -3.75 14.90 5.49
C SER A 140 -4.97 15.77 5.74
N ALA A 141 -6.04 15.16 6.23
CA ALA A 141 -7.32 15.79 6.48
C ALA A 141 -7.78 15.54 7.91
N ILE A 142 -8.29 16.58 8.56
CA ILE A 142 -8.96 16.46 9.85
C ILE A 142 -10.46 16.27 9.59
N ILE A 143 -10.97 15.07 9.87
CA ILE A 143 -12.39 14.74 9.70
C ILE A 143 -12.98 14.45 11.09
N GLY A 144 -13.81 15.37 11.58
CA GLY A 144 -14.31 15.30 12.96
C GLY A 144 -13.17 15.52 13.95
N SER A 145 -12.91 14.53 14.81
CA SER A 145 -11.83 14.54 15.80
C SER A 145 -10.63 13.66 15.42
N GLY A 146 -10.59 13.13 14.20
CA GLY A 146 -9.52 12.23 13.75
C GLY A 146 -8.69 12.84 12.61
N GLU A 147 -7.40 12.52 12.60
CA GLU A 147 -6.46 12.81 11.51
C GLU A 147 -6.39 11.62 10.56
N TYR A 148 -6.58 11.87 9.28
CA TYR A 148 -6.62 10.87 8.22
C TYR A 148 -5.62 11.23 7.13
N ASP A 149 -4.81 10.26 6.72
CA ASP A 149 -3.98 10.37 5.53
C ASP A 149 -4.69 9.70 4.36
N LEU A 150 -5.27 10.53 3.49
CA LEU A 150 -6.10 10.10 2.37
C LEU A 150 -5.29 10.04 1.08
N ALA A 151 -5.14 8.85 0.52
CA ALA A 151 -4.58 8.65 -0.82
C ALA A 151 -5.69 8.36 -1.83
N PHE A 152 -5.98 9.29 -2.73
CA PHE A 152 -6.84 8.96 -3.87
C PHE A 152 -6.14 7.92 -4.76
N CYS A 153 -6.91 6.96 -5.27
CA CYS A 153 -6.37 5.98 -6.20
C CYS A 153 -7.39 5.50 -7.22
N ILE A 154 -6.88 4.92 -8.30
CA ILE A 154 -7.67 4.23 -9.31
C ILE A 154 -7.26 2.77 -9.29
N ARG A 155 -8.25 1.88 -9.31
CA ARG A 155 -8.00 0.44 -9.31
C ARG A 155 -7.51 -0.01 -10.68
N CYS A 156 -6.42 -0.78 -10.69
CA CYS A 156 -5.92 -1.51 -11.85
C CYS A 156 -6.21 -2.99 -11.62
N ASN A 157 -7.16 -3.54 -12.37
CA ASN A 157 -7.64 -4.91 -12.15
C ASN A 157 -6.69 -6.00 -12.68
N THR A 158 -5.52 -5.61 -13.18
CA THR A 158 -4.52 -6.50 -13.76
C THR A 158 -3.20 -6.36 -13.01
N TRP A 159 -2.48 -7.48 -12.87
CA TRP A 159 -1.12 -7.42 -12.36
C TRP A 159 -0.19 -6.76 -13.40
N PRO A 160 0.56 -5.70 -13.02
CA PRO A 160 1.37 -4.95 -13.96
C PRO A 160 2.64 -5.73 -14.33
N ASP A 161 3.09 -5.57 -15.58
CA ASP A 161 4.23 -6.34 -16.12
C ASP A 161 5.54 -6.07 -15.36
N VAL A 162 5.72 -4.84 -14.87
CA VAL A 162 6.87 -4.46 -14.04
C VAL A 162 6.99 -5.33 -12.77
N ALA A 163 5.88 -5.88 -12.29
CA ALA A 163 5.83 -6.73 -11.09
C ALA A 163 5.78 -8.23 -11.42
N TYR A 164 5.92 -8.64 -12.69
CA TYR A 164 5.87 -10.06 -13.07
C TYR A 164 6.95 -10.89 -12.38
N LYS A 165 8.15 -10.31 -12.19
CA LYS A 165 9.25 -10.97 -11.47
C LYS A 165 8.89 -11.36 -10.03
N TRP A 166 7.98 -10.63 -9.38
CA TRP A 166 7.52 -10.99 -8.04
C TRP A 166 6.72 -12.30 -8.06
N LEU A 167 5.96 -12.58 -9.12
CA LEU A 167 5.21 -13.82 -9.26
C LEU A 167 6.14 -15.03 -9.40
N THR A 168 7.19 -14.89 -10.21
CA THR A 168 8.06 -16.01 -10.62
C THR A 168 9.31 -16.20 -9.76
N ARG A 169 9.57 -15.33 -8.78
CA ARG A 169 10.77 -15.43 -7.95
C ARG A 169 10.77 -16.70 -7.09
N ASN A 170 11.95 -17.27 -6.90
CA ASN A 170 12.16 -18.43 -6.05
C ASN A 170 11.85 -18.10 -4.58
N ARG A 171 11.18 -19.02 -3.87
CA ARG A 171 10.82 -18.89 -2.45
C ARG A 171 11.21 -20.18 -1.73
N SER A 172 12.39 -20.17 -1.13
CA SER A 172 13.02 -21.36 -0.55
C SER A 172 12.16 -22.06 0.52
N PHE A 173 11.28 -21.31 1.20
CA PHE A 173 10.46 -21.83 2.30
C PHE A 173 8.95 -21.68 2.07
N ASN A 174 8.50 -21.51 0.82
CA ASN A 174 7.08 -21.52 0.43
C ASN A 174 6.16 -20.53 1.16
N TRP A 175 6.72 -19.51 1.82
CA TRP A 175 5.96 -18.34 2.27
C TRP A 175 6.09 -17.22 1.22
N PRO A 176 5.01 -16.49 0.90
CA PRO A 176 3.61 -16.82 1.22
C PRO A 176 3.14 -18.04 0.41
N SER A 177 2.01 -18.65 0.82
CA SER A 177 1.42 -19.77 0.09
C SER A 177 0.97 -19.37 -1.32
N TRP A 178 0.86 -20.35 -2.23
CA TRP A 178 0.39 -20.11 -3.59
C TRP A 178 -1.01 -19.51 -3.66
N ASP A 179 -1.90 -19.81 -2.72
CA ASP A 179 -3.24 -19.23 -2.68
C ASP A 179 -3.19 -17.73 -2.34
N ILE A 180 -2.29 -17.31 -1.44
CA ILE A 180 -2.06 -15.90 -1.15
C ILE A 180 -1.49 -15.20 -2.39
N ILE A 181 -0.50 -15.80 -3.07
CA ILE A 181 0.07 -15.25 -4.30
C ILE A 181 -1.01 -15.08 -5.37
N ARG A 182 -1.83 -16.10 -5.60
CA ARG A 182 -2.94 -16.07 -6.57
C ARG A 182 -3.93 -14.96 -6.22
N ASN A 183 -4.34 -14.86 -4.96
CA ASN A 183 -5.27 -13.82 -4.50
C ASN A 183 -4.71 -12.41 -4.73
N ILE A 184 -3.42 -12.21 -4.46
CA ILE A 184 -2.73 -10.93 -4.70
C ILE A 184 -2.76 -10.59 -6.20
N VAL A 185 -2.35 -11.52 -7.06
CA VAL A 185 -2.30 -11.30 -8.52
C VAL A 185 -3.70 -11.04 -9.10
N GLN A 186 -4.71 -11.78 -8.66
CA GLN A 186 -6.11 -11.61 -9.08
C GLN A 186 -6.71 -10.29 -8.60
N SER A 187 -6.26 -9.78 -7.45
CA SER A 187 -6.72 -8.50 -6.91
C SER A 187 -6.18 -7.29 -7.69
N GLY A 188 -5.09 -7.48 -8.44
CA GLY A 188 -4.42 -6.45 -9.23
C GLY A 188 -3.61 -5.48 -8.37
N CYS A 189 -3.59 -4.21 -8.76
CA CYS A 189 -2.93 -3.13 -8.03
C CYS A 189 -3.75 -1.84 -8.09
N HIS A 190 -3.17 -0.74 -7.60
CA HIS A 190 -3.75 0.59 -7.69
C HIS A 190 -2.75 1.54 -8.32
N VAL A 191 -3.21 2.69 -8.78
CA VAL A 191 -2.35 3.82 -9.16
C VAL A 191 -2.75 5.04 -8.35
N VAL A 192 -1.76 5.80 -7.87
CA VAL A 192 -1.93 7.00 -7.04
C VAL A 192 -1.35 8.24 -7.75
N PRO A 193 -1.91 9.44 -7.54
CA PRO A 193 -1.57 10.63 -8.31
C PRO A 193 -0.28 11.29 -7.79
N ILE A 194 0.85 10.66 -8.11
CA ILE A 194 2.20 11.20 -7.88
C ILE A 194 3.11 10.69 -8.99
N GLY A 195 3.76 11.60 -9.71
CA GLY A 195 4.77 11.26 -10.71
C GLY A 195 6.17 11.24 -10.14
N ASP A 196 7.13 10.78 -10.95
CA ASP A 196 8.54 10.86 -10.58
C ASP A 196 9.00 12.33 -10.67
N PRO A 197 9.55 12.93 -9.61
CA PRO A 197 10.05 14.31 -9.64
C PRO A 197 11.09 14.60 -10.75
N HIS A 198 11.76 13.57 -11.26
CA HIS A 198 12.79 13.71 -12.31
C HIS A 198 12.25 13.44 -13.73
N SER A 199 10.99 13.00 -13.85
CA SER A 199 10.36 12.77 -15.15
C SER A 199 9.88 14.09 -15.77
N PRO A 200 10.04 14.30 -17.09
CA PRO A 200 9.44 15.45 -17.76
C PRO A 200 7.90 15.44 -17.68
N ASN A 201 7.30 14.28 -17.41
CA ASN A 201 5.86 14.07 -17.29
C ASN A 201 5.40 13.95 -15.83
N CYS A 202 6.16 14.47 -14.87
CA CYS A 202 5.91 14.29 -13.43
C CYS A 202 4.50 14.73 -12.96
N HIS A 203 3.87 15.68 -13.64
CA HIS A 203 2.51 16.16 -13.35
C HIS A 203 1.40 15.30 -13.98
N HIS A 204 1.76 14.36 -14.84
CA HIS A 204 0.84 13.48 -15.57
C HIS A 204 1.01 12.01 -15.18
N GLU A 205 2.18 11.67 -14.66
CA GLU A 205 2.49 10.32 -14.19
C GLU A 205 1.75 9.97 -12.91
N TRP A 206 1.43 8.68 -12.82
CA TRP A 206 0.82 8.01 -11.69
C TRP A 206 1.76 6.92 -11.19
N ARG A 207 1.87 6.77 -9.88
CA ARG A 207 2.69 5.70 -9.27
C ARG A 207 1.85 4.46 -9.01
N ILE A 208 2.35 3.30 -9.39
CA ILE A 208 1.74 2.02 -9.07
C ILE A 208 1.89 1.77 -7.56
N SER A 209 0.79 1.37 -6.93
CA SER A 209 0.71 1.04 -5.50
C SER A 209 0.27 -0.40 -5.29
N PHE A 210 0.99 -1.10 -4.42
CA PHE A 210 0.73 -2.47 -4.01
C PHE A 210 0.23 -2.57 -2.57
N SER A 211 -0.31 -1.50 -1.98
CA SER A 211 -0.71 -1.47 -0.56
C SER A 211 -1.70 -2.58 -0.16
N VAL A 212 -2.62 -2.97 -1.04
CA VAL A 212 -3.54 -4.11 -0.79
C VAL A 212 -2.79 -5.44 -0.79
N ALA A 213 -1.81 -5.61 -1.68
CA ALA A 213 -0.96 -6.81 -1.73
C ALA A 213 -0.07 -6.88 -0.48
N GLU A 214 0.55 -5.77 -0.09
CA GLU A 214 1.33 -5.65 1.15
C GLU A 214 0.48 -5.99 2.37
N ARG A 215 -0.72 -5.40 2.50
CA ARG A 215 -1.66 -5.72 3.59
C ARG A 215 -2.01 -7.21 3.62
N THR A 216 -2.23 -7.81 2.45
CA THR A 216 -2.50 -9.25 2.33
C THR A 216 -1.32 -10.08 2.85
N LEU A 217 -0.09 -9.72 2.50
CA LEU A 217 1.12 -10.36 3.03
C LEU A 217 1.25 -10.17 4.54
N MET A 218 1.03 -8.96 5.03
CA MET A 218 1.05 -8.66 6.47
C MET A 218 0.02 -9.49 7.25
N HIS A 219 -1.17 -9.68 6.67
CA HIS A 219 -2.23 -10.51 7.26
C HIS A 219 -1.88 -12.00 7.25
N SER A 220 -1.01 -12.44 6.33
CA SER A 220 -0.52 -13.82 6.25
C SER A 220 0.67 -14.15 7.17
N PHE A 221 1.26 -13.14 7.82
CA PHE A 221 2.28 -13.39 8.82
C PHE A 221 1.73 -14.17 10.00
N ASN A 222 2.55 -15.10 10.52
CA ASN A 222 2.31 -15.72 11.80
C ASN A 222 2.55 -14.70 12.94
N HIS A 223 2.19 -15.08 14.17
CA HIS A 223 2.28 -14.15 15.31
C HIS A 223 3.71 -13.70 15.61
N ALA A 224 4.72 -14.58 15.48
CA ALA A 224 6.11 -14.20 15.72
C ALA A 224 6.61 -13.17 14.70
N GLN A 225 6.34 -13.38 13.40
CA GLN A 225 6.64 -12.42 12.33
C GLN A 225 5.97 -11.07 12.60
N PHE A 226 4.71 -11.07 13.02
CA PHE A 226 4.00 -9.84 13.41
C PHE A 226 4.67 -9.11 14.59
N LEU A 227 5.05 -9.82 15.65
CA LEU A 227 5.72 -9.21 16.79
C LEU A 227 7.11 -8.63 16.40
N ILE A 228 7.86 -9.35 15.56
CA ILE A 228 9.17 -8.91 15.08
C ILE A 228 9.06 -7.68 14.18
N TYR A 229 8.09 -7.65 13.25
CA TYR A 229 7.82 -6.46 12.45
C TYR A 229 7.62 -5.21 13.32
N ASN A 230 6.76 -5.34 14.34
CA ASN A 230 6.43 -4.21 15.21
C ASN A 230 7.60 -3.83 16.13
N LEU A 231 8.43 -4.80 16.53
CA LEU A 231 9.67 -4.51 17.24
C LEU A 231 10.66 -3.74 16.34
N LEU A 232 10.87 -4.15 15.09
CA LEU A 232 11.69 -3.42 14.12
C LEU A 232 11.17 -1.99 13.89
N ARG A 233 9.85 -1.83 13.75
CA ARG A 233 9.22 -0.52 13.60
C ARG A 233 9.40 0.36 14.85
N LEU A 234 9.31 -0.21 16.05
CA LEU A 234 9.63 0.52 17.28
C LEU A 234 11.09 0.93 17.36
N THR A 235 12.02 0.05 16.97
CA THR A 235 13.45 0.34 16.91
C THR A 235 13.74 1.45 15.92
N LEU A 236 13.13 1.41 14.74
CA LEU A 236 13.20 2.50 13.76
C LEU A 236 12.78 3.82 14.40
N LYS A 237 11.56 3.89 14.93
CA LYS A 237 10.98 5.15 15.46
C LYS A 237 11.69 5.71 16.69
N ARG A 238 12.20 4.84 17.57
CA ARG A 238 12.76 5.26 18.87
C ARG A 238 14.27 5.39 18.90
N ILE A 239 14.97 4.72 17.99
CA ILE A 239 16.43 4.64 17.99
C ILE A 239 16.95 5.19 16.67
N ILE A 240 16.63 4.55 15.55
CA ILE A 240 17.24 4.88 14.26
C ILE A 240 16.88 6.30 13.81
N GLU A 241 15.60 6.69 13.85
CA GLU A 241 15.15 8.02 13.43
C GLU A 241 15.74 9.16 14.30
N ARG A 242 16.21 8.86 15.52
CA ARG A 242 16.88 9.86 16.37
C ARG A 242 18.34 10.10 15.97
N GLU A 243 19.01 9.05 15.52
CA GLU A 243 20.42 9.10 15.14
C GLU A 243 20.59 9.47 13.67
N VAL A 244 19.70 8.96 12.81
CA VAL A 244 19.74 9.12 11.35
C VAL A 244 18.33 9.40 10.83
N PRO A 245 17.83 10.64 10.98
CA PRO A 245 16.49 11.02 10.55
C PRO A 245 16.34 10.91 9.02
N ASP A 246 15.12 10.63 8.57
CA ASP A 246 14.69 10.67 7.16
C ASP A 246 15.44 9.75 6.17
N VAL A 247 16.27 8.82 6.65
CA VAL A 247 16.97 7.85 5.78
C VAL A 247 16.21 6.54 5.64
N LEU A 248 15.68 6.00 6.74
CA LEU A 248 14.90 4.77 6.76
C LEU A 248 13.46 5.09 7.19
N CYS A 249 12.52 4.32 6.65
CA CYS A 249 11.11 4.40 6.99
C CYS A 249 10.51 2.99 7.18
N SER A 250 9.28 2.94 7.69
CA SER A 250 8.61 1.67 8.02
C SER A 250 8.46 0.73 6.81
N TYR A 251 8.43 1.28 5.59
CA TYR A 251 8.38 0.51 4.35
C TYR A 251 9.62 -0.38 4.16
N PHE A 252 10.81 0.09 4.52
CA PHE A 252 12.03 -0.72 4.46
C PHE A 252 11.96 -1.89 5.45
N MET A 253 11.49 -1.65 6.68
CA MET A 253 11.32 -2.70 7.69
C MET A 253 10.37 -3.79 7.23
N LYS A 254 9.24 -3.38 6.64
CA LYS A 254 8.24 -4.30 6.07
C LYS A 254 8.84 -5.13 4.93
N THR A 255 9.51 -4.45 3.99
CA THR A 255 10.11 -5.08 2.82
C THR A 255 11.19 -6.09 3.22
N THR A 256 12.10 -5.71 4.12
CA THR A 256 13.12 -6.62 4.66
C THR A 256 12.48 -7.85 5.28
N LEU A 257 11.42 -7.68 6.08
CA LEU A 257 10.77 -8.82 6.70
C LEU A 257 10.08 -9.74 5.68
N PHE A 258 9.47 -9.20 4.62
CA PHE A 258 8.93 -10.02 3.52
C PHE A 258 10.03 -10.86 2.86
N TYR A 259 11.15 -10.26 2.49
CA TYR A 259 12.27 -11.00 1.90
C TYR A 259 12.83 -12.05 2.84
N THR A 260 13.00 -11.73 4.11
CA THR A 260 13.51 -12.69 5.09
C THR A 260 12.54 -13.85 5.30
N ALA A 261 11.24 -13.58 5.37
CA ALA A 261 10.23 -14.63 5.53
C ALA A 261 10.18 -15.60 4.32
N GLU A 262 10.46 -15.14 3.11
CA GLU A 262 10.57 -16.01 1.91
C GLU A 262 11.79 -16.96 1.97
N ASN A 263 12.84 -16.55 2.69
CA ASN A 263 14.16 -17.17 2.69
C ASN A 263 14.54 -17.80 4.03
N THR A 264 13.60 -17.96 4.96
CA THR A 264 13.86 -18.59 6.26
C THR A 264 12.80 -19.64 6.63
N PRO A 265 13.20 -20.69 7.35
CA PRO A 265 12.28 -21.74 7.80
C PRO A 265 11.25 -21.23 8.81
N VAL A 266 10.06 -21.82 8.83
CA VAL A 266 8.98 -21.44 9.77
C VAL A 266 9.36 -21.66 11.23
N GLU A 267 10.30 -22.58 11.48
CA GLU A 267 10.88 -22.89 12.79
C GLU A 267 11.63 -21.70 13.39
N LEU A 268 12.20 -20.82 12.56
CA LEU A 268 12.79 -19.57 13.02
C LEU A 268 11.70 -18.69 13.64
N TRP A 269 10.54 -18.61 13.00
CA TRP A 269 9.42 -17.73 13.35
C TRP A 269 8.53 -18.29 14.46
N ARG A 270 9.14 -18.57 15.62
CA ARG A 270 8.45 -18.98 16.86
C ARG A 270 8.55 -17.88 17.91
N VAL A 271 7.54 -17.83 18.79
CA VAL A 271 7.49 -16.84 19.89
C VAL A 271 8.68 -17.01 20.85
N ASP A 272 9.19 -18.23 21.01
CA ASP A 272 10.37 -18.50 21.84
C ASP A 272 11.67 -18.00 21.18
N ASN A 273 11.66 -17.79 19.87
CA ASN A 273 12.82 -17.39 19.06
C ASN A 273 12.88 -15.89 18.78
N LEU A 274 12.04 -15.06 19.43
CA LEU A 274 11.91 -13.64 19.10
C LEU A 274 13.25 -12.87 19.20
N GLU A 275 14.05 -13.13 20.23
CA GLU A 275 15.36 -12.48 20.37
C GLU A 275 16.32 -12.86 19.23
N THR A 276 16.35 -14.15 18.87
CA THR A 276 17.14 -14.66 17.75
C THR A 276 16.69 -14.07 16.43
N CYS A 277 15.38 -13.99 16.19
CA CYS A 277 14.81 -13.37 14.99
C CYS A 277 15.20 -11.91 14.86
N PHE A 278 15.12 -11.15 15.97
CA PHE A 278 15.48 -9.74 15.98
C PHE A 278 16.96 -9.55 15.68
N LYS A 279 17.85 -10.29 16.35
CA LYS A 279 19.31 -10.25 16.10
C LYS A 279 19.64 -10.61 14.65
N PHE A 280 19.03 -11.67 14.11
CA PHE A 280 19.22 -12.08 12.73
C PHE A 280 18.93 -10.94 11.74
N LEU A 281 17.83 -10.23 11.95
CA LEU A 281 17.43 -9.09 11.11
C LEU A 281 18.28 -7.84 11.36
N SER A 282 18.83 -7.64 12.56
CA SER A 282 19.71 -6.51 12.85
C SER A 282 21.13 -6.66 12.30
N VAL A 283 21.63 -7.90 12.16
CA VAL A 283 22.98 -8.18 11.67
C VAL A 283 23.03 -8.28 10.14
N GLY A 284 21.94 -8.69 9.50
CA GLY A 284 21.83 -8.79 8.02
C GLY A 284 21.44 -7.49 7.31
N VAL A 285 21.38 -6.35 8.01
CA VAL A 285 21.02 -5.02 7.46
C VAL A 285 22.27 -4.14 7.22
N VAL A 286 23.47 -4.74 7.25
CA VAL A 286 24.74 -4.08 6.86
C VAL A 286 25.21 -4.60 5.50
#